data_AF-A0A0F8W458-F1
#
_entry.id   AF-A0A0F8W458-F1
#
_cell.length_a   1.000
_cell.length_b   1.000
_cell.length_c   1.000
_cell.angle_alpha   90.00
_cell.angle_beta   90.00
_cell.angle_gamma   90.00
#
_symmetry.space_group_name_H-M   'P 1'
#
loop_
_entity.id
_entity.type
_entity.pdbx_description
1 polymer ?
#
loop_
_entity_poly.entity_id
_entity_poly.type
_entity_poly.pdbx_seq_one_letter_code
_entity_poly.pdbx_strand_id
1 'polypeptide(L)'
;MNPRSRKYAAAKKIYDNLVSGKTPIDFHNEQKEKTVREFETGATRDNDDSKLDYEGFFSPLVFARYGQYMHGHRKQSDGVIRDSDNWQKGIPLTAYMKSMWRHLVEFWTEHRYHHELSDALAEDNREEILCAIIFNASGYLHELIKENNS
;
A
#
# COMPACT_ATOMS: atom_id res chain seq x y z
N MET A 1 -7.21 -19.81 -24.47
CA MET A 1 -6.44 -19.38 -23.28
C MET A 1 -7.38 -19.36 -22.07
N ASN A 2 -7.01 -20.01 -20.97
CA ASN A 2 -7.82 -20.07 -19.74
C ASN A 2 -7.97 -18.66 -19.12
N PRO A 3 -9.15 -18.26 -18.60
CA PRO A 3 -9.32 -16.99 -17.88
C PRO A 3 -8.28 -16.72 -16.78
N ARG A 4 -7.82 -17.76 -16.07
CA ARG A 4 -6.74 -17.67 -15.07
C ARG A 4 -5.39 -17.28 -15.70
N SER A 5 -5.08 -17.78 -16.89
CA SER A 5 -3.80 -17.48 -17.56
C SER A 5 -3.74 -16.04 -18.11
N ARG A 6 -4.88 -15.46 -18.48
CA ARG A 6 -4.95 -14.04 -18.90
C ARG A 6 -4.78 -13.08 -17.71
N LYS A 7 -5.45 -13.35 -16.58
CA LYS A 7 -5.29 -12.55 -15.36
C LYS A 7 -3.85 -12.61 -14.82
N TYR A 8 -3.22 -13.79 -14.87
CA TYR A 8 -1.83 -13.97 -14.49
C TYR A 8 -0.86 -13.17 -15.38
N ALA A 9 -1.04 -13.21 -16.70
CA ALA A 9 -0.20 -12.45 -17.63
C ALA A 9 -0.30 -10.94 -17.42
N ALA A 10 -1.51 -10.41 -17.14
CA ALA A 10 -1.71 -9.00 -16.84
C ALA A 10 -1.06 -8.59 -15.50
N ALA A 11 -1.28 -9.37 -14.44
CA ALA A 11 -0.66 -9.13 -13.13
C ALA A 11 0.88 -9.21 -13.20
N LYS A 12 1.43 -10.17 -13.97
CA LYS A 12 2.86 -10.30 -14.19
C LYS A 12 3.43 -9.08 -14.95
N LYS A 13 2.73 -8.58 -15.98
CA LYS A 13 3.14 -7.38 -16.71
C LYS A 13 3.16 -6.14 -15.80
N ILE A 14 2.12 -5.96 -14.96
CA ILE A 14 2.05 -4.87 -13.97
C ILE A 14 3.25 -4.94 -13.02
N TYR A 15 3.47 -6.12 -12.43
CA TYR A 15 4.56 -6.35 -11.50
C TYR A 15 5.93 -6.12 -12.14
N ASP A 16 6.16 -6.67 -13.33
CA ASP A 16 7.40 -6.51 -14.08
C ASP A 16 7.64 -5.00 -14.40
N ASN A 17 6.61 -4.23 -14.71
CA ASN A 17 6.72 -2.78 -14.95
C ASN A 17 7.07 -1.99 -13.67
N LEU A 18 6.46 -2.33 -12.53
CA LEU A 18 6.72 -1.67 -11.25
C LEU A 18 8.13 -1.99 -10.73
N VAL A 19 8.57 -3.24 -10.86
CA VAL A 19 9.86 -3.70 -10.32
C VAL A 19 11.04 -3.38 -11.25
N SER A 20 10.80 -3.22 -12.57
CA SER A 20 11.85 -2.84 -13.52
C SER A 20 12.13 -1.32 -13.60
N GLY A 21 11.45 -0.50 -12.78
CA GLY A 21 11.65 0.96 -12.77
C GLY A 21 11.12 1.68 -14.02
N LYS A 22 10.29 1.02 -14.85
CA LYS A 22 9.70 1.61 -16.08
C LYS A 22 8.45 2.45 -15.83
N THR A 23 8.04 2.64 -14.58
CA THR A 23 7.11 3.69 -14.19
C THR A 23 7.70 5.09 -14.40
N PRO A 24 6.90 6.16 -14.52
CA PRO A 24 7.38 7.53 -14.83
C PRO A 24 8.38 8.15 -13.84
N ILE A 25 8.71 7.43 -12.77
CA ILE A 25 9.75 7.80 -11.82
C ILE A 25 11.03 7.13 -12.34
N ASP A 26 11.70 7.83 -13.25
CA ASP A 26 12.96 7.41 -13.87
C ASP A 26 14.07 7.44 -12.80
N PHE A 27 14.15 6.38 -11.98
CA PHE A 27 15.26 6.17 -11.06
C PHE A 27 16.48 5.84 -11.90
N HIS A 28 17.31 6.85 -12.13
CA HIS A 28 18.52 6.87 -12.95
C HIS A 28 19.04 5.50 -13.42
N ASN A 29 18.99 5.35 -14.74
CA ASN A 29 19.49 4.25 -15.53
C ASN A 29 21.04 4.24 -15.50
N GLU A 30 21.63 3.87 -14.37
CA GLU A 30 23.04 3.46 -14.33
C GLU A 30 23.09 1.95 -14.59
N GLN A 31 23.59 1.57 -15.77
CA GLN A 31 24.03 0.20 -16.02
C GLN A 31 25.27 -0.10 -15.18
N LYS A 32 25.08 -0.32 -13.88
CA LYS A 32 26.11 -0.91 -13.01
C LYS A 32 26.24 -2.39 -13.35
N GLU A 33 27.48 -2.84 -13.54
CA GLU A 33 27.81 -4.26 -13.74
C GLU A 33 27.13 -5.12 -12.68
N LYS A 34 26.56 -6.25 -13.12
CA LYS A 34 26.00 -7.28 -12.23
C LYS A 34 27.13 -7.84 -11.36
N THR A 35 27.31 -7.27 -10.19
CA THR A 35 28.20 -7.80 -9.17
C THR A 35 27.44 -8.87 -8.37
N VAL A 36 28.10 -9.99 -8.11
CA VAL A 36 27.56 -11.09 -7.29
C VAL A 36 28.24 -10.99 -5.93
N ARG A 37 27.46 -10.99 -4.85
CA ARG A 37 27.98 -11.06 -3.48
C ARG A 37 28.20 -12.52 -3.12
N GLU A 38 29.36 -12.82 -2.55
CA GLU A 38 29.70 -14.12 -2.01
C GLU A 38 29.78 -14.03 -0.49
N PHE A 39 29.17 -14.99 0.20
CA PHE A 39 29.17 -15.09 1.66
C PHE A 39 30.27 -16.05 2.10
N GLU A 40 30.71 -15.96 3.36
CA GLU A 40 31.75 -16.84 3.93
C GLU A 40 31.41 -18.34 3.82
N THR A 41 30.13 -18.68 3.68
CA THR A 41 29.65 -20.05 3.46
C THR A 41 29.84 -20.56 2.02
N GLY A 42 30.36 -19.75 1.11
CA GLY A 42 30.39 -20.00 -0.34
C GLY A 42 29.04 -19.83 -1.04
N ALA A 43 28.03 -19.30 -0.34
CA ALA A 43 26.76 -18.95 -0.96
C ALA A 43 26.94 -17.67 -1.79
N THR A 44 26.24 -17.56 -2.92
CA THR A 44 26.26 -16.36 -3.76
C THR A 44 24.87 -15.77 -3.93
N ARG A 45 24.77 -14.45 -4.05
CA ARG A 45 23.51 -13.75 -4.34
C ARG A 45 23.78 -12.51 -5.18
N ASP A 46 22.87 -12.23 -6.11
CA ASP A 46 22.89 -10.97 -6.86
C ASP A 46 23.01 -9.77 -5.92
N ASN A 47 23.79 -8.77 -6.33
CA ASN A 47 23.77 -7.45 -5.71
C ASN A 47 22.32 -6.89 -5.73
N ASP A 48 21.96 -6.22 -4.64
CA ASP A 48 20.65 -5.62 -4.37
C ASP A 48 20.64 -4.10 -4.51
N ASP A 49 21.74 -3.46 -4.90
CA ASP A 49 21.85 -1.99 -5.09
C ASP A 49 20.74 -1.37 -5.97
N SER A 50 20.15 -2.12 -6.91
CA SER A 50 19.06 -1.66 -7.78
C SER A 50 17.69 -2.27 -7.45
N LYS A 51 17.60 -3.08 -6.39
CA LYS A 51 16.37 -3.74 -5.97
C LYS A 51 15.66 -2.88 -4.93
N LEU A 52 14.32 -2.94 -4.95
CA LEU A 52 13.52 -2.31 -3.92
C LEU A 52 13.76 -3.00 -2.57
N ASP A 53 14.24 -2.24 -1.59
CA ASP A 53 14.37 -2.68 -0.20
C ASP A 53 13.05 -2.46 0.55
N TYR A 54 12.09 -3.35 0.31
CA TYR A 54 10.79 -3.27 0.96
C TYR A 54 10.86 -3.33 2.49
N GLU A 55 11.87 -3.98 3.07
CA GLU A 55 12.02 -4.04 4.53
C GLU A 55 12.51 -2.69 5.08
N GLY A 56 13.48 -2.05 4.43
CA GLY A 56 13.93 -0.71 4.78
C GLY A 56 12.91 0.40 4.51
N PHE A 57 12.02 0.24 3.52
CA PHE A 57 11.03 1.26 3.17
C PHE A 57 9.76 1.23 4.04
N PHE A 58 9.56 0.16 4.79
CA PHE A 58 8.30 -0.09 5.48
C PHE A 58 8.48 -0.46 6.94
N SER A 59 7.70 0.19 7.81
CA SER A 59 7.70 -0.15 9.24
C SER A 59 6.84 -1.41 9.51
N PRO A 60 7.40 -2.47 10.12
CA PRO A 60 6.61 -3.67 10.47
C PRO A 60 5.48 -3.37 11.46
N LEU A 61 5.65 -2.34 12.30
CA LEU A 61 4.61 -1.91 13.24
C LEU A 61 3.40 -1.30 12.51
N VAL A 62 3.66 -0.44 11.51
CA VAL A 62 2.61 0.15 10.68
C VAL A 62 1.87 -0.93 9.90
N PHE A 63 2.60 -1.92 9.36
CA PHE A 63 2.00 -3.07 8.67
C PHE A 63 1.05 -3.87 9.57
N ALA A 64 1.49 -4.19 10.79
CA ALA A 64 0.67 -4.93 11.75
C ALA A 64 -0.61 -4.16 12.12
N ARG A 65 -0.48 -2.87 12.44
CA ARG A 65 -1.63 -2.02 12.82
C ARG A 65 -2.61 -1.80 11.66
N TYR A 66 -2.10 -1.62 10.45
CA TYR A 66 -2.95 -1.51 9.25
C TYR A 66 -3.67 -2.82 8.95
N GLY A 67 -3.02 -3.98 9.18
CA GLY A 67 -3.66 -5.29 9.09
C GLY A 67 -4.84 -5.46 10.05
N GLN A 68 -4.70 -4.97 11.30
CA GLN A 68 -5.79 -4.96 12.29
C GLN A 68 -6.94 -4.06 11.85
N TYR A 69 -6.65 -2.85 11.37
CA TYR A 69 -7.63 -1.93 10.80
C TYR A 69 -8.44 -2.62 9.68
N MET A 70 -7.75 -3.24 8.71
CA MET A 70 -8.38 -3.94 7.58
C MET A 70 -9.23 -5.13 8.03
N HIS A 71 -8.79 -5.86 9.06
CA HIS A 71 -9.55 -6.97 9.64
C HIS A 71 -10.82 -6.50 10.37
N GLY A 72 -10.78 -5.33 11.01
CA GLY A 72 -11.98 -4.70 11.57
C GLY A 72 -12.97 -4.30 10.46
N HIS A 73 -12.47 -3.62 9.43
CA HIS A 73 -13.26 -3.02 8.37
C HIS A 73 -13.80 -3.98 7.30
N ARG A 74 -13.39 -5.25 7.33
CA ARG A 74 -14.02 -6.29 6.50
C ARG A 74 -15.33 -6.83 7.08
N LYS A 75 -15.63 -6.54 8.36
CA LYS A 75 -16.90 -6.90 9.00
C LYS A 75 -17.97 -5.86 8.65
N GLN A 76 -19.09 -6.30 8.10
CA GLN A 76 -20.20 -5.45 7.74
C GLN A 76 -21.19 -5.28 8.90
N SER A 77 -22.05 -4.27 8.80
CA SER A 77 -23.11 -4.01 9.78
C SER A 77 -24.16 -5.13 9.87
N ASP A 78 -24.30 -5.91 8.80
CA ASP A 78 -25.14 -7.11 8.74
C ASP A 78 -24.42 -8.38 9.26
N GLY A 79 -23.18 -8.25 9.76
CA GLY A 79 -22.36 -9.34 10.26
C GLY A 79 -21.63 -10.14 9.18
N VAL A 80 -21.83 -9.84 7.90
CA VAL A 80 -21.12 -10.51 6.81
C VAL A 80 -19.65 -10.10 6.82
N ILE A 81 -18.76 -11.08 6.67
CA ILE A 81 -17.32 -10.85 6.55
C ILE A 81 -16.94 -10.90 5.08
N ARG A 82 -16.43 -9.78 4.57
CA ARG A 82 -15.89 -9.70 3.20
C ARG A 82 -14.50 -10.33 3.13
N ASP A 83 -14.17 -10.85 1.94
CA ASP A 83 -12.79 -11.22 1.62
C ASP A 83 -11.85 -10.03 1.84
N SER A 84 -10.64 -10.29 2.32
CA SER A 84 -9.68 -9.25 2.71
C SER A 84 -9.25 -8.35 1.55
N ASP A 85 -9.32 -8.85 0.31
CA ASP A 85 -8.98 -8.15 -0.92
C ASP A 85 -10.19 -7.51 -1.60
N ASN A 86 -11.37 -7.50 -0.98
CA ASN A 86 -12.60 -7.01 -1.63
C ASN A 86 -12.49 -5.57 -2.15
N TRP A 87 -11.69 -4.72 -1.50
CA TRP A 87 -11.44 -3.33 -1.92
C TRP A 87 -10.74 -3.26 -3.30
N GLN A 88 -9.97 -4.27 -3.68
CA GLN A 88 -9.27 -4.32 -4.98
C GLN A 88 -10.20 -4.51 -6.17
N LYS A 89 -11.47 -4.88 -5.92
CA LYS A 89 -12.54 -4.93 -6.94
C LYS A 89 -12.86 -3.54 -7.50
N GLY A 90 -12.47 -2.48 -6.79
CA GLY A 90 -12.55 -1.10 -7.23
C GLY A 90 -13.62 -0.29 -6.51
N ILE A 91 -13.26 0.94 -6.18
CA ILE A 91 -14.13 1.99 -5.63
C ILE A 91 -13.88 3.24 -6.48
N PRO A 92 -14.90 4.04 -6.81
CA PRO A 92 -14.70 5.26 -7.61
C PRO A 92 -13.64 6.19 -7.00
N LEU A 93 -12.76 6.75 -7.85
CA LEU A 93 -11.70 7.69 -7.41
C LEU A 93 -12.24 8.88 -6.60
N THR A 94 -13.42 9.37 -6.95
CA THR A 94 -14.09 10.46 -6.23
C THR A 94 -14.52 10.07 -4.82
N ALA A 95 -14.87 8.79 -4.59
CA ALA A 95 -15.21 8.28 -3.27
C ALA A 95 -13.96 8.15 -2.39
N TYR A 96 -12.85 7.63 -2.94
CA TYR A 96 -11.56 7.63 -2.26
C TYR A 96 -11.12 9.04 -1.86
N MET A 97 -11.16 10.00 -2.80
CA MET A 97 -10.74 11.39 -2.52
C MET A 97 -11.59 12.03 -1.42
N LYS A 98 -12.92 11.90 -1.50
CA LYS A 98 -13.82 12.46 -0.48
C LYS A 98 -13.59 11.84 0.89
N SER A 99 -13.37 10.52 0.97
CA SER A 99 -13.12 9.86 2.25
C SER A 99 -11.76 10.20 2.83
N MET A 100 -10.73 10.20 1.99
CA MET A 100 -9.37 10.60 2.38
C MET A 100 -9.36 12.01 2.96
N TRP A 101 -10.05 12.96 2.32
CA TRP A 101 -10.11 14.35 2.81
C TRP A 101 -10.79 14.48 4.18
N ARG A 102 -11.85 13.70 4.45
CA ARG A 102 -12.49 13.70 5.77
C ARG A 102 -11.54 13.23 6.87
N HIS A 103 -10.85 12.11 6.65
CA HIS A 103 -9.88 11.59 7.61
C HIS A 103 -8.67 12.50 7.76
N LEU A 104 -8.23 13.16 6.68
CA LEU A 104 -7.17 14.16 6.75
C LEU A 104 -7.57 15.36 7.61
N VAL A 105 -8.78 15.89 7.43
CA VAL A 105 -9.28 17.00 8.27
C VAL A 105 -9.41 16.56 9.72
N GLU A 106 -9.94 15.36 9.97
CA GLU A 106 -10.04 14.78 11.32
C GLU A 106 -8.67 14.69 12.01
N PHE A 107 -7.70 14.09 11.34
CA PHE A 107 -6.33 13.98 11.86
C PHE A 107 -5.68 15.36 12.04
N TRP A 108 -5.89 16.29 11.12
CA TRP A 108 -5.29 17.61 11.20
C TRP A 108 -5.87 18.45 12.35
N THR A 109 -7.19 18.41 12.54
CA THR A 109 -7.87 19.04 13.67
C THR A 109 -7.35 18.47 14.98
N GLU A 110 -7.32 17.14 15.07
CA GLU A 110 -6.81 16.43 16.24
C GLU A 110 -5.36 16.85 16.54
N HIS A 111 -4.46 16.79 15.55
CA HIS A 111 -3.07 17.19 15.70
C HIS A 111 -2.91 18.61 16.25
N ARG A 112 -3.73 19.58 15.80
CA ARG A 112 -3.64 20.98 16.23
C ARG A 112 -4.26 21.26 17.59
N TYR A 113 -5.38 20.62 17.92
CA TYR A 113 -6.19 20.96 19.08
C TYR A 113 -6.24 19.84 20.14
N HIS A 114 -5.37 18.84 20.07
CA HIS A 114 -5.35 17.68 20.97
C HIS A 114 -5.37 18.00 22.48
N HIS A 115 -4.89 19.17 22.89
CA HIS A 115 -4.88 19.62 24.29
C HIS A 115 -6.22 20.26 24.73
N GLU A 116 -7.08 20.64 23.79
CA GLU A 116 -8.40 21.25 24.02
C GLU A 116 -9.55 20.26 23.77
N LEU A 117 -9.27 19.18 23.03
CA LEU A 117 -10.20 18.08 22.80
C LEU A 117 -10.21 17.20 24.06
N SER A 118 -11.39 16.99 24.66
CA SER A 118 -11.53 16.12 25.84
C SER A 118 -10.98 14.71 25.56
N ASP A 119 -10.53 14.00 26.61
CA ASP A 119 -10.07 12.59 26.58
C ASP A 119 -10.99 11.60 25.82
N ALA A 120 -12.24 11.99 25.52
CA ALA A 120 -13.19 11.25 24.67
C ALA A 120 -12.73 11.07 23.20
N LEU A 121 -11.76 11.86 22.72
CA LEU A 121 -11.07 11.67 21.42
C LEU A 121 -9.71 11.00 21.66
N ALA A 122 -9.74 9.80 22.25
CA ALA A 122 -8.56 9.06 22.71
C ALA A 122 -7.51 8.77 21.61
N GLU A 123 -6.26 8.53 22.02
CA GLU A 123 -5.11 8.15 21.17
C GLU A 123 -5.41 6.99 20.20
N ASP A 124 -6.27 6.03 20.60
CA ASP A 124 -6.75 4.91 19.77
C ASP A 124 -7.38 5.37 18.44
N ASN A 125 -7.89 6.61 18.38
CA ASN A 125 -8.48 7.17 17.16
C ASN A 125 -7.42 7.61 16.13
N ARG A 126 -6.24 8.06 16.55
CA ARG A 126 -5.21 8.60 15.63
C ARG A 126 -4.70 7.53 14.67
N GLU A 127 -4.37 6.36 15.19
CA GLU A 127 -3.91 5.23 14.38
C GLU A 127 -4.99 4.77 13.40
N GLU A 128 -6.26 4.78 13.82
CA GLU A 128 -7.40 4.40 13.00
C GLU A 128 -7.60 5.38 11.84
N ILE A 129 -7.55 6.69 12.12
CA ILE A 129 -7.65 7.75 11.11
C ILE A 129 -6.49 7.66 10.11
N LEU A 130 -5.25 7.47 10.60
CA LEU A 130 -4.08 7.29 9.74
C LEU A 130 -4.21 6.05 8.86
N CYS A 131 -4.68 4.92 9.41
CA CYS A 131 -4.98 3.73 8.63
C CYS A 131 -6.05 3.99 7.57
N ALA A 132 -7.08 4.76 7.88
CA ALA A 132 -8.11 5.14 6.92
C ALA A 132 -7.56 6.03 5.79
N ILE A 133 -6.63 6.95 6.08
CA ILE A 133 -5.92 7.73 5.06
C ILE A 133 -5.09 6.79 4.16
N ILE A 134 -4.29 5.89 4.75
CA ILE A 134 -3.50 4.90 4.02
C ILE A 134 -4.39 4.04 3.12
N PHE A 135 -5.54 3.58 3.62
CA PHE A 135 -6.51 2.79 2.84
C PHE A 135 -7.00 3.54 1.60
N ASN A 136 -7.42 4.80 1.76
CA ASN A 136 -7.94 5.57 0.64
C ASN A 136 -6.84 5.93 -0.38
N ALA A 137 -5.63 6.27 0.08
CA ALA A 137 -4.50 6.52 -0.80
C ALA A 137 -4.09 5.26 -1.57
N SER A 138 -4.00 4.11 -0.89
CA SER A 138 -3.68 2.82 -1.51
C SER A 138 -4.74 2.40 -2.52
N GLY A 139 -6.01 2.57 -2.19
CA GLY A 139 -7.14 2.28 -3.07
C GLY A 139 -7.15 3.14 -4.33
N TYR A 140 -6.90 4.45 -4.19
CA TYR A 140 -6.79 5.38 -5.31
C TYR A 140 -5.62 4.99 -6.23
N LEU A 141 -4.43 4.76 -5.64
CA LEU A 141 -3.24 4.38 -6.39
C LEU A 141 -3.43 3.04 -7.11
N HIS A 142 -4.06 2.06 -6.47
CA HIS A 142 -4.37 0.75 -7.06
C HIS A 142 -5.22 0.87 -8.33
N GLU A 143 -6.24 1.74 -8.33
CA GLU A 143 -7.06 1.97 -9.53
C GLU A 143 -6.28 2.68 -10.64
N LEU A 144 -5.43 3.67 -10.32
CA LEU A 144 -4.57 4.31 -11.33
C LEU A 144 -3.57 3.32 -11.96
N ILE A 145 -2.95 2.46 -11.15
CA ILE A 145 -2.00 1.44 -11.63
C ILE A 145 -2.73 0.42 -12.50
N LYS A 146 -3.94 -0.01 -12.11
CA LYS A 146 -4.76 -0.90 -12.93
C LYS A 146 -5.12 -0.27 -14.26
N GLU A 147 -5.54 0.99 -14.28
CA GLU A 147 -5.88 1.72 -15.50
C GLU A 147 -4.67 1.84 -16.43
N ASN A 148 -3.51 2.26 -15.92
CA ASN A 148 -2.28 2.43 -16.70
C ASN A 148 -1.70 1.13 -17.30
N ASN A 149 -2.11 -0.03 -16.81
CA ASN A 149 -1.58 -1.33 -17.24
C ASN A 149 -2.62 -2.23 -17.92
N SER A 150 -3.87 -1.77 -18.05
CA SER A 150 -4.94 -2.45 -18.80
C SER A 150 -4.79 -2.23 -20.31
#